data_AF-A0A7S3WJY7-F1
#
_entry.id   AF-A0A7S3WJY7-F1
#
_cell.length_a   1.000
_cell.length_b   1.000
_cell.length_c   1.000
_cell.angle_alpha   90.00
_cell.angle_beta   90.00
_cell.angle_gamma   90.00
#
_symmetry.space_group_name_H-M   'P 1'
#
loop_
_entity.id
_entity.type
_entity.pdbx_description
1 polymer ?
#
loop_
_entity_poly.entity_id
_entity_poly.type
_entity_poly.pdbx_seq_one_letter_code
_entity_poly.pdbx_strand_id
1 'polypeptide(L)'
;ARLAPISGPLERELDPADRPEPLWRFCASLEASGFKADTRSYYACFRVDTKGDTEASDRLRAILTGGQMPPCLDWAMNLGKFDIFPAMSGKANAVRYLQDEFGLKPEECVCLFDDDND
;
A
#
# COMPACT_ATOMS: atom_id res chain seq x y z
N ALA A 1 -6.40 9.51 10.75
CA ALA A 1 -6.73 9.66 9.31
C ALA A 1 -7.77 8.60 8.94
N ARG A 2 -8.55 8.78 7.87
CA ARG A 2 -9.52 7.77 7.39
C ARG A 2 -9.00 7.15 6.10
N LEU A 3 -9.22 5.85 5.92
CA LEU A 3 -8.75 5.08 4.76
C LEU A 3 -9.56 5.37 3.49
N ALA A 4 -10.87 5.54 3.64
CA ALA A 4 -11.82 5.68 2.52
C ALA A 4 -11.49 6.81 1.51
N PRO A 5 -11.05 8.01 1.92
CA PRO A 5 -10.63 9.05 0.97
C PRO A 5 -9.41 8.68 0.11
N ILE A 6 -8.64 7.66 0.50
CA ILE A 6 -7.39 7.26 -0.18
C ILE A 6 -7.62 6.03 -1.07
N SER A 7 -8.40 5.06 -0.58
CA SER A 7 -8.60 3.76 -1.25
C SER A 7 -10.05 3.43 -1.60
N GLY A 8 -10.99 4.32 -1.33
CA GLY A 8 -12.42 4.11 -1.58
C GLY A 8 -13.15 3.39 -0.45
N PRO A 9 -14.48 3.22 -0.58
CA PRO A 9 -15.32 2.60 0.44
C PRO A 9 -14.90 1.14 0.69
N LEU A 10 -14.87 0.73 1.96
CA LEU A 10 -14.49 -0.64 2.36
C LEU A 10 -15.67 -1.61 2.28
N GLU A 11 -16.88 -1.08 2.24
CA GLU A 11 -18.13 -1.83 2.31
C GLU A 11 -18.55 -2.39 0.94
N ARG A 12 -17.90 -1.97 -0.14
CA ARG A 12 -18.23 -2.37 -1.51
C ARG A 12 -17.00 -2.39 -2.41
N GLU A 13 -16.80 -3.52 -3.08
CA GLU A 13 -15.82 -3.63 -4.15
C GLU A 13 -16.35 -2.93 -5.42
N LEU A 14 -15.58 -1.98 -5.93
CA LEU A 14 -15.80 -1.33 -7.24
C LEU A 14 -14.76 -1.86 -8.24
N ASP A 15 -14.96 -1.74 -9.54
CA ASP A 15 -13.86 -2.00 -10.49
C ASP A 15 -12.73 -0.99 -10.24
N PRO A 16 -11.45 -1.38 -10.10
CA PRO A 16 -10.33 -0.46 -9.96
C PRO A 16 -10.31 0.69 -10.99
N ALA A 17 -10.77 0.45 -12.23
CA ALA A 17 -10.84 1.48 -13.26
C ALA A 17 -11.86 2.59 -12.94
N ASP A 18 -12.88 2.28 -12.15
CA ASP A 18 -13.96 3.20 -11.77
C ASP A 18 -13.69 3.90 -10.42
N ARG A 19 -12.58 3.56 -9.75
CA ARG A 19 -12.25 4.09 -8.42
C ARG A 19 -11.53 5.44 -8.53
N PRO A 20 -12.13 6.56 -8.08
CA PRO A 20 -11.54 7.89 -8.25
C PRO A 20 -10.48 8.23 -7.20
N GLU A 21 -10.21 7.36 -6.23
CA GLU A 21 -9.35 7.70 -5.09
C GLU A 21 -7.85 7.66 -5.47
N PRO A 22 -6.99 8.39 -4.72
CA PRO A 22 -5.58 8.53 -5.03
C PRO A 22 -4.84 7.22 -5.31
N LEU A 23 -5.11 6.15 -4.55
CA LEU A 23 -4.50 4.84 -4.75
C LEU A 23 -4.75 4.30 -6.17
N TRP A 24 -6.01 4.36 -6.61
CA TRP A 24 -6.45 3.77 -7.87
C TRP A 24 -6.10 4.64 -9.08
N ARG A 25 -6.13 5.96 -8.93
CA ARG A 25 -5.58 6.88 -9.93
C ARG A 25 -4.09 6.63 -10.16
N PHE A 26 -3.33 6.38 -9.09
CA PHE A 26 -1.92 6.06 -9.22
C PHE A 26 -1.71 4.69 -9.87
N CYS A 27 -2.50 3.67 -9.50
CA CYS A 27 -2.53 2.37 -10.18
C CYS A 27 -2.72 2.52 -11.70
N ALA A 28 -3.77 3.23 -12.12
CA ALA A 28 -4.05 3.48 -13.54
C ALA A 28 -2.90 4.21 -14.25
N SER A 29 -2.21 5.14 -13.57
CA SER A 29 -1.06 5.86 -14.14
C SER A 29 0.16 4.93 -14.35
N LEU A 30 0.36 3.96 -13.47
CA LEU A 30 1.42 2.95 -13.63
C LEU A 30 1.08 1.97 -14.76
N GLU A 31 -0.19 1.55 -14.87
CA GLU A 31 -0.64 0.71 -15.98
C GLU A 31 -0.48 1.40 -17.34
N ALA A 32 -0.82 2.69 -17.43
CA ALA A 32 -0.58 3.52 -18.61
C ALA A 32 0.93 3.66 -18.94
N SER A 33 1.81 3.48 -17.95
CA SER A 33 3.27 3.48 -18.09
C SER A 33 3.85 2.09 -18.37
N GLY A 34 2.99 1.09 -18.62
CA GLY A 34 3.37 -0.27 -19.01
C GLY A 34 3.63 -1.23 -17.85
N PHE A 35 3.32 -0.86 -16.61
CA PHE A 35 3.39 -1.78 -15.48
C PHE A 35 2.13 -2.65 -15.40
N LYS A 36 2.29 -3.87 -14.86
CA LYS A 36 1.16 -4.75 -14.58
C LYS A 36 0.85 -4.71 -13.09
N ALA A 37 -0.29 -4.12 -12.73
CA ALA A 37 -0.80 -4.13 -11.37
C ALA A 37 -1.68 -5.37 -11.13
N ASP A 38 -1.53 -5.99 -9.97
CA ASP A 38 -2.47 -6.94 -9.39
C ASP A 38 -3.30 -6.21 -8.34
N THR A 39 -4.57 -6.01 -8.65
CA THR A 39 -5.56 -5.30 -7.83
C THR A 39 -6.51 -6.26 -7.11
N ARG A 40 -6.34 -7.57 -7.28
CA ARG A 40 -7.26 -8.59 -6.75
C ARG A 40 -7.08 -8.72 -5.24
N SER A 41 -8.19 -8.77 -4.50
CA SER A 41 -8.27 -9.05 -3.06
C SER A 41 -7.74 -7.96 -2.12
N TYR A 42 -7.28 -6.83 -2.65
CA TYR A 42 -6.72 -5.75 -1.83
C TYR A 42 -7.60 -4.49 -1.92
N TYR A 43 -8.44 -4.26 -0.91
CA TYR A 43 -9.30 -3.07 -0.84
C TYR A 43 -8.51 -1.76 -0.68
N ALA A 44 -7.31 -1.83 -0.13
CA ALA A 44 -6.47 -0.67 0.15
C ALA A 44 -5.00 -0.91 -0.24
N CYS A 45 -4.75 -1.76 -1.22
CA CYS A 45 -3.42 -1.99 -1.76
C CYS A 45 -3.52 -2.45 -3.22
N PHE A 46 -2.47 -2.26 -4.00
CA PHE A 46 -2.26 -3.02 -5.22
C PHE A 46 -0.78 -3.39 -5.32
N ARG A 47 -0.49 -4.44 -6.09
CA ARG A 47 0.85 -4.98 -6.22
C ARG A 47 1.36 -4.85 -7.64
N VAL A 48 2.57 -4.35 -7.83
CA VAL A 48 3.26 -4.38 -9.12
C VAL A 48 4.31 -5.47 -9.12
N ASP A 49 4.20 -6.40 -10.07
CA ASP A 49 5.16 -7.49 -10.21
C ASP A 49 6.28 -7.09 -11.17
N THR A 50 7.48 -6.90 -10.62
CA THR A 50 8.71 -6.66 -11.37
C THR A 50 9.72 -7.81 -11.17
N LYS A 51 9.27 -8.96 -10.66
CA LYS A 51 10.17 -10.05 -10.29
C LYS A 51 10.86 -10.61 -11.54
N GLY A 52 12.19 -10.58 -11.52
CA GLY A 52 13.01 -11.06 -12.64
C GLY A 52 13.23 -10.03 -13.75
N ASP A 53 12.71 -8.80 -13.60
CA ASP A 53 12.94 -7.69 -14.51
C ASP A 53 13.55 -6.50 -13.75
N THR A 54 14.89 -6.45 -13.76
CA THR A 54 15.65 -5.40 -13.06
C THR A 54 15.37 -4.01 -13.64
N GLU A 55 15.18 -3.91 -14.95
CA GLU A 55 14.91 -2.62 -15.61
C GLU A 55 13.54 -2.07 -15.19
N ALA A 56 12.50 -2.92 -15.18
CA ALA A 56 11.19 -2.54 -14.66
C ALA A 56 11.24 -2.17 -13.18
N SER A 57 11.97 -2.93 -12.35
CA SER A 57 12.15 -2.64 -10.93
C SER A 57 12.80 -1.27 -10.70
N ASP A 58 13.88 -0.96 -11.42
CA ASP A 58 14.60 0.32 -11.26
C ASP A 58 13.77 1.50 -11.76
N ARG A 59 13.06 1.34 -12.88
CA ARG A 59 12.10 2.33 -13.37
C ARG A 59 10.99 2.60 -12.36
N LEU A 60 10.40 1.54 -11.79
CA LEU A 60 9.34 1.69 -10.79
C LEU A 60 9.86 2.40 -9.54
N ARG A 61 11.05 2.01 -9.06
CA ARG A 61 11.69 2.67 -7.91
C ARG A 61 11.92 4.16 -8.18
N ALA A 62 12.36 4.54 -9.38
CA ALA A 62 12.54 5.95 -9.74
C ALA A 62 11.21 6.73 -9.74
N ILE A 63 10.10 6.13 -10.16
CA ILE A 63 8.76 6.75 -10.07
C ILE A 63 8.34 6.94 -8.61
N LEU A 64 8.51 5.90 -7.78
CA LEU A 64 8.11 5.89 -6.38
C LEU A 64 8.90 6.88 -5.52
N THR A 65 10.18 7.11 -5.83
CA THR A 65 11.04 8.06 -5.09
C THR A 65 11.18 9.42 -5.75
N GLY A 66 10.81 9.56 -7.02
CA GLY A 66 10.96 10.77 -7.84
C GLY A 66 9.86 11.83 -7.67
N GLY A 67 9.00 11.70 -6.67
CA GLY A 67 7.95 12.67 -6.36
C GLY A 67 6.66 12.55 -7.19
N GLN A 68 6.55 11.50 -8.02
CA GLN A 68 5.33 11.22 -8.79
C GLN A 68 4.27 10.48 -7.94
N MET A 69 4.69 9.83 -6.85
CA MET A 69 3.79 9.15 -5.93
C MET A 69 3.01 10.16 -5.07
N PRO A 70 1.68 10.05 -4.97
CA PRO A 70 0.90 10.88 -4.05
C PRO A 70 1.39 10.73 -2.60
N PRO A 71 1.48 11.82 -1.82
CA PRO A 71 2.04 11.80 -0.46
C PRO A 71 1.18 11.05 0.57
N CYS A 72 -0.05 10.68 0.20
CA CYS A 72 -0.94 9.85 1.03
C CYS A 72 -0.72 8.35 0.82
N LEU A 73 0.18 7.96 -0.09
CA LEU A 73 0.56 6.59 -0.38
C LEU A 73 1.98 6.32 0.13
N ASP A 74 2.25 5.05 0.36
CA ASP A 74 3.55 4.51 0.68
C ASP A 74 3.72 3.16 -0.04
N TRP A 75 4.91 2.59 0.00
CA TRP A 75 5.22 1.34 -0.66
C TRP A 75 6.22 0.48 0.11
N ALA A 76 6.15 -0.82 -0.12
CA ALA A 76 7.12 -1.78 0.41
C ALA A 76 7.48 -2.82 -0.67
N MET A 77 8.67 -3.41 -0.55
CA MET A 77 9.06 -4.54 -1.38
C MET A 77 8.83 -5.85 -0.64
N ASN A 78 8.19 -6.81 -1.30
CA ASN A 78 7.98 -8.15 -0.78
C ASN A 78 8.22 -9.19 -1.89
N LEU A 79 9.18 -10.10 -1.70
CA LEU A 79 9.54 -11.16 -2.65
C LEU A 79 9.80 -10.68 -4.10
N GLY A 80 10.39 -9.49 -4.25
CA GLY A 80 10.69 -8.88 -5.55
C GLY A 80 9.49 -8.19 -6.22
N LYS A 81 8.42 -7.94 -5.47
CA LYS A 81 7.22 -7.22 -5.90
C LYS A 81 7.05 -5.97 -5.07
N PHE A 82 6.35 -4.98 -5.61
CA PHE A 82 6.10 -3.71 -4.94
C PHE A 82 4.64 -3.66 -4.52
N ASP A 83 4.38 -3.51 -3.22
CA ASP A 83 3.06 -3.24 -2.68
C ASP A 83 2.92 -1.74 -2.49
N ILE A 84 1.85 -1.15 -3.04
CA ILE A 84 1.53 0.27 -2.89
C ILE A 84 0.24 0.37 -2.10
N PHE A 85 0.24 1.16 -1.03
CA PHE A 85 -0.84 1.23 -0.06
C PHE A 85 -0.94 2.63 0.56
N PRO A 86 -2.04 3.00 1.25
CA PRO A 86 -2.12 4.25 2.00
C PRO A 86 -1.01 4.34 3.06
N ALA A 87 -0.34 5.49 3.18
CA ALA A 87 0.77 5.70 4.12
C ALA A 87 0.39 5.50 5.61
N MET A 88 -0.90 5.54 5.91
CA MET A 88 -1.43 5.26 7.24
C MET A 88 -1.64 3.76 7.53
N SER A 89 -1.46 2.88 6.54
CA SER A 89 -1.52 1.43 6.71
C SER A 89 -0.31 0.91 7.48
N GLY A 90 -0.33 -0.37 7.87
CA GLY A 90 0.82 -1.05 8.50
C GLY A 90 0.54 -1.54 9.93
N LYS A 91 1.24 -2.61 10.31
CA LYS A 91 1.08 -3.30 11.60
C LYS A 91 1.33 -2.36 12.78
N ALA A 92 2.39 -1.55 12.74
CA ALA A 92 2.69 -0.56 13.77
C ALA A 92 1.55 0.46 13.98
N ASN A 93 0.92 0.92 12.88
CA ASN A 93 -0.23 1.83 12.96
C ASN A 93 -1.46 1.16 13.58
N ALA A 94 -1.70 -0.12 13.26
CA ALA A 94 -2.77 -0.91 13.86
C ALA A 94 -2.53 -1.16 15.35
N VAL A 95 -1.31 -1.52 15.75
CA VAL A 95 -0.94 -1.72 17.16
C VAL A 95 -1.14 -0.43 17.95
N ARG A 96 -0.67 0.71 17.43
CA ARG A 96 -0.90 2.02 18.08
C ARG A 96 -2.38 2.34 18.24
N TYR A 97 -3.20 2.08 17.21
CA TYR A 97 -4.65 2.25 17.32
C TYR A 97 -5.25 1.40 18.44
N LEU A 98 -4.85 0.13 18.55
CA LEU A 98 -5.35 -0.77 19.60
C LEU A 98 -4.88 -0.32 20.99
N GLN A 99 -3.63 0.13 21.11
CA GLN A 99 -3.10 0.70 22.36
C GLN A 99 -3.92 1.91 22.81
N ASP A 100 -4.22 2.84 21.90
CA ASP A 100 -5.03 4.02 22.18
C ASP A 100 -6.47 3.63 22.56
N GLU A 101 -7.09 2.71 21.83
CA GLU A 101 -8.47 2.24 22.06
C GLU A 101 -8.64 1.57 23.42
N PHE A 102 -7.65 0.77 23.85
CA PHE A 102 -7.71 0.01 25.10
C PHE A 102 -6.96 0.69 26.26
N GLY A 103 -6.34 1.86 26.04
CA GLY A 103 -5.56 2.57 27.05
C GLY A 103 -4.32 1.81 27.52
N LEU A 104 -3.70 1.02 26.65
CA LEU A 104 -2.51 0.21 26.93
C LEU A 104 -1.24 0.96 26.56
N LYS A 105 -0.18 0.83 27.36
CA LYS A 105 1.14 1.34 27.03
C LYS A 105 1.96 0.32 26.24
N PRO A 106 2.99 0.76 25.48
CA PRO A 106 3.90 -0.16 24.80
C PRO A 106 4.54 -1.20 25.72
N GLU A 107 4.85 -0.84 26.97
CA GLU A 107 5.47 -1.75 27.94
C GLU A 107 4.52 -2.86 28.45
N GLU A 108 3.22 -2.72 28.19
CA GLU A 108 2.17 -3.68 28.55
C GLU A 108 1.81 -4.61 27.38
N CYS A 109 2.47 -4.44 26.23
CA CYS A 109 2.19 -5.16 24.99
C CYS A 109 3.37 -6.06 24.60
N VAL A 110 3.07 -7.19 23.95
CA VAL A 110 4.08 -8.06 23.32
C VAL A 110 3.71 -8.24 21.85
N CYS A 111 4.68 -8.07 20.97
CA CYS A 111 4.57 -8.38 19.55
C CYS A 111 5.38 -9.64 19.25
N LEU A 112 4.83 -10.51 18.41
CA LEU A 112 5.50 -11.70 17.88
C LEU A 112 5.67 -11.50 16.39
N PHE A 113 6.87 -11.72 15.89
CA PHE A 113 7.26 -11.48 14.51
C PHE A 113 7.75 -12.79 13.88
N ASP A 114 7.42 -13.00 12.61
CA ASP A 114 7.82 -14.15 11.82
C ASP A 114 8.50 -13.78 10.49
N ASP A 115 8.41 -12.52 10.04
CA ASP A 115 9.02 -12.06 8.81
C ASP A 115 9.66 -10.66 8.87
N ASP A 116 10.26 -10.22 7.76
CA ASP A 116 10.96 -8.93 7.67
C ASP A 116 10.01 -7.71 7.55
N ASN A 117 8.71 -7.92 7.31
CA ASN A 117 7.72 -6.85 7.13
C ASN A 117 6.85 -6.61 8.38
N ASP A 118 7.22 -7.24 9.48
CA ASP A 118 6.67 -7.09 10.81
C ASP A 118 7.06 -5.79 11.53
#